data_AF-A0A7W7W8C6-F1
#
_entry.id   AF-A0A7W7W8C6-F1
#
_cell.length_a   1.000
_cell.length_b   1.000
_cell.length_c   1.000
_cell.angle_alpha   90.00
_cell.angle_beta   90.00
_cell.angle_gamma   90.00
#
_symmetry.space_group_name_H-M   'P 1'
#
loop_
_entity.id
_entity.type
_entity.pdbx_description
1 polymer ?
#
loop_
_entity_poly.entity_id
_entity_poly.type
_entity_poly.pdbx_seq_one_letter_code
_entity_poly.pdbx_strand_id
1 'polypeptide(L)'
;MGVPRTVPVKGGYTEHYAELLWVSSQLPEWRAVFAALAEFIRELIVAGTREGLAAAKARGRVGGRPTVVTPDLLRAARDMLPNPEHSVTSIAKLLGVSPGTLYNHIPNLRELRAGRRPSALETGSR
;
A
#
# COMPACT_ATOMS: atom_id res chain seq x y z
N MET A 1 54.75 -23.73 -11.44
CA MET A 1 53.77 -24.27 -10.46
C MET A 1 52.48 -23.46 -10.61
N GLY A 2 51.31 -23.98 -10.96
CA GLY A 2 50.90 -25.32 -11.38
C GLY A 2 49.72 -25.16 -12.33
N VAL A 3 49.68 -26.00 -13.36
CA VAL A 3 48.63 -26.00 -14.39
C VAL A 3 47.28 -26.31 -13.74
N PRO A 4 46.20 -25.55 -13.99
CA PRO A 4 44.89 -25.91 -13.46
C PRO A 4 44.45 -27.24 -14.07
N ARG A 5 44.11 -28.20 -13.20
CA ARG A 5 43.64 -29.53 -13.59
C ARG A 5 42.31 -29.41 -14.33
N THR A 6 42.30 -29.75 -15.61
CA THR A 6 41.07 -30.03 -16.35
C THR A 6 40.44 -31.29 -15.79
N VAL A 7 39.25 -31.18 -15.20
CA VAL A 7 38.43 -32.34 -14.82
C VAL A 7 37.71 -32.81 -16.09
N PRO A 8 37.88 -34.06 -16.54
CA PRO A 8 37.24 -34.50 -17.78
C PRO A 8 35.77 -34.81 -17.51
N VAL A 9 34.87 -34.02 -18.08
CA VAL A 9 33.44 -34.37 -18.17
C VAL A 9 33.18 -35.01 -19.54
N LYS A 10 32.86 -36.31 -19.52
CA LYS A 10 32.42 -37.05 -20.71
C LYS A 10 31.00 -36.64 -21.06
N GLY A 11 30.82 -36.07 -22.26
CA GLY A 11 29.54 -36.06 -22.95
C GLY A 11 28.75 -34.76 -22.84
N GLY A 12 28.74 -34.02 -23.96
CA GLY A 12 27.65 -33.14 -24.40
C GLY A 12 27.38 -31.89 -23.56
N TYR A 13 27.37 -30.75 -24.25
CA TYR A 13 26.80 -29.46 -23.82
C TYR A 13 27.72 -28.46 -23.11
N THR A 14 28.91 -28.74 -22.59
CA THR A 14 29.71 -27.71 -21.86
C THR A 14 30.49 -26.74 -22.74
N GLU A 15 30.86 -27.12 -23.97
CA GLU A 15 31.69 -26.25 -24.83
C GLU A 15 30.90 -25.07 -25.42
N HIS A 16 29.59 -25.25 -25.65
CA HIS A 16 28.75 -24.20 -26.24
C HIS A 16 28.39 -23.08 -25.24
N TYR A 17 28.34 -23.39 -23.93
CA TYR A 17 28.12 -22.35 -22.91
C TYR A 17 29.37 -21.50 -22.66
N ALA A 18 30.57 -22.05 -22.85
CA ALA A 18 31.81 -21.28 -22.69
C ALA A 18 31.96 -20.20 -23.77
N GLU A 19 31.59 -20.48 -25.02
CA GLU A 19 31.58 -19.49 -26.09
C GLU A 19 30.48 -18.43 -25.91
N LEU A 20 29.27 -18.83 -25.50
CA LEU A 20 28.17 -17.89 -25.20
C LEU A 20 28.51 -16.95 -24.03
N LEU A 21 29.16 -17.45 -22.98
CA LEU A 21 29.61 -16.64 -21.85
C LEU A 21 30.75 -15.69 -22.25
N TRP A 22 31.64 -16.11 -23.16
CA TRP A 22 32.73 -15.28 -23.68
C TRP A 22 32.24 -14.16 -24.62
N VAL A 23 31.26 -14.42 -25.50
CA VAL A 23 30.61 -13.38 -26.33
C VAL A 23 29.86 -12.36 -25.45
N SER A 24 29.24 -12.80 -24.36
CA SER A 24 28.55 -11.91 -23.41
C SER A 24 29.49 -11.01 -22.59
N SER A 25 30.76 -11.38 -22.47
CA SER A 25 31.81 -10.63 -21.78
C SER A 25 32.36 -9.45 -22.61
N GLN A 26 32.12 -9.47 -23.93
CA GLN A 26 32.77 -8.56 -24.89
C GLN A 26 31.92 -7.41 -25.42
N LEU A 27 30.68 -7.24 -24.95
CA LEU A 27 29.81 -6.13 -25.37
C LEU A 27 29.45 -5.15 -24.22
N PRO A 28 30.42 -4.59 -23.46
CA PRO A 28 30.12 -3.58 -22.43
C PRO A 28 29.44 -2.33 -23.01
N GLU A 29 29.79 -1.91 -24.22
CA GLU A 29 29.17 -0.77 -24.91
C GLU A 29 27.67 -0.95 -25.18
N TRP A 30 27.23 -2.16 -25.52
CA TRP A 30 25.83 -2.45 -25.81
C TRP A 30 24.96 -2.42 -24.55
N ARG A 31 25.53 -2.72 -23.39
CA ARG A 31 24.80 -2.62 -22.11
C ARG A 31 24.29 -1.20 -21.86
N ALA A 32 25.09 -0.19 -22.20
CA ALA A 32 24.70 1.21 -22.04
C ALA A 32 23.55 1.58 -23.00
N VAL A 33 23.59 1.10 -24.24
CA VAL A 33 22.54 1.33 -25.23
C VAL A 33 21.21 0.73 -24.79
N PHE A 34 21.22 -0.54 -24.35
CA PHE A 34 20.00 -1.20 -23.87
C PHE A 34 19.48 -0.59 -22.55
N ALA A 35 20.38 -0.15 -21.66
CA ALA A 35 19.98 0.57 -20.45
C ALA A 35 19.29 1.90 -20.79
N ALA A 36 19.87 2.69 -21.69
CA ALA A 36 19.28 3.95 -22.14
C ALA A 36 17.92 3.73 -22.82
N LEU A 37 17.80 2.70 -23.67
CA LEU A 37 16.54 2.33 -24.31
C LEU A 37 15.48 1.88 -23.29
N ALA A 38 15.87 1.10 -22.29
CA ALA A 38 14.97 0.65 -21.24
C ALA A 38 14.41 1.82 -20.42
N GLU A 39 15.26 2.79 -20.05
CA GLU A 39 14.82 4.01 -19.35
C GLU A 39 13.89 4.85 -20.23
N PHE A 40 14.21 5.02 -21.52
CA PHE A 40 13.34 5.74 -22.45
C PHE A 40 11.94 5.10 -22.57
N ILE A 41 11.87 3.78 -22.73
CA ILE A 41 10.59 3.05 -22.80
C ILE A 41 9.82 3.18 -21.49
N ARG A 42 10.50 3.08 -20.35
CA ARG A 42 9.90 3.29 -19.02
C ARG A 42 9.28 4.69 -18.93
N GLU A 43 9.99 5.72 -19.38
CA GLU A 43 9.50 7.10 -19.35
C GLU A 43 8.29 7.30 -20.26
N LEU A 44 8.27 6.71 -21.45
CA LEU A 44 7.08 6.70 -22.33
C LEU A 44 5.86 6.05 -21.65
N ILE A 45 6.04 4.91 -20.98
CA ILE A 45 4.95 4.23 -20.26
C ILE A 45 4.44 5.11 -19.10
N VAL A 46 5.35 5.74 -18.35
CA VAL A 46 4.98 6.65 -17.25
C VAL A 46 4.22 7.87 -17.77
N ALA A 47 4.67 8.48 -18.87
CA ALA A 47 4.00 9.61 -19.50
C ALA A 47 2.58 9.24 -19.95
N GLY A 48 2.43 8.14 -20.69
CA GLY A 48 1.10 7.67 -21.13
C GLY A 48 0.16 7.31 -19.97
N THR A 49 0.70 6.75 -18.87
CA THR A 49 -0.09 6.48 -17.66
C THR A 49 -0.58 7.79 -17.02
N ARG A 50 0.27 8.81 -16.93
CA ARG A 50 -0.09 10.11 -16.38
C ARG A 50 -1.15 10.81 -17.22
N GLU A 51 -1.01 10.79 -18.54
CA GLU A 51 -2.01 11.32 -19.48
C GLU A 51 -3.36 10.60 -19.33
N GLY A 52 -3.34 9.26 -19.26
CA GLY A 52 -4.55 8.46 -19.03
C GLY A 52 -5.23 8.77 -17.70
N LEU A 53 -4.46 8.92 -16.62
CA LEU A 53 -4.97 9.31 -15.30
C LEU A 53 -5.57 10.73 -15.33
N ALA A 54 -4.91 11.68 -16.00
CA ALA A 54 -5.41 13.04 -16.16
C ALA A 54 -6.73 13.06 -16.95
N ALA A 55 -6.80 12.32 -18.06
CA ALA A 55 -8.03 12.18 -18.85
C ALA A 55 -9.16 11.54 -18.04
N ALA A 56 -8.88 10.50 -17.25
CA ALA A 56 -9.87 9.87 -16.37
C ALA A 56 -10.37 10.85 -15.29
N LYS A 57 -9.47 11.64 -14.69
CA LYS A 57 -9.82 12.67 -13.70
C LYS A 57 -10.68 13.77 -14.33
N ALA A 58 -10.38 14.21 -15.55
CA ALA A 58 -11.19 15.18 -16.29
C ALA A 58 -12.62 14.67 -16.57
N ARG A 59 -12.78 13.35 -16.75
CA ARG A 59 -14.09 12.68 -16.85
C ARG A 59 -14.79 12.46 -15.50
N GLY A 60 -14.24 12.98 -14.40
CA GLY A 60 -14.83 12.86 -13.06
C GLY A 60 -14.51 11.57 -12.31
N ARG A 61 -13.58 10.73 -12.81
CA ARG A 61 -13.19 9.50 -12.10
C ARG A 61 -12.40 9.84 -10.83
N VAL A 62 -12.91 9.43 -9.68
CA VAL A 62 -12.17 9.46 -8.41
C VAL A 62 -11.36 8.16 -8.31
N GLY A 63 -10.04 8.26 -8.47
CA GLY A 63 -9.12 7.13 -8.31
C GLY A 63 -8.87 6.76 -6.83
N GLY A 64 -8.06 5.73 -6.60
CA GLY A 64 -7.68 5.27 -5.25
C GLY A 64 -8.58 4.19 -4.68
N ARG A 65 -8.36 3.84 -3.41
CA ARG A 65 -9.14 2.83 -2.68
C ARG A 65 -10.54 3.39 -2.38
N PRO A 66 -11.63 2.66 -2.68
CA PRO A 66 -12.97 3.08 -2.29
C PRO A 66 -13.08 3.30 -0.78
N THR A 67 -13.77 4.37 -0.37
CA THR A 67 -14.06 4.61 1.05
C THR A 67 -15.09 3.60 1.55
N VAL A 68 -14.79 2.97 2.69
CA VAL A 68 -15.75 2.12 3.42
C VAL A 68 -16.65 2.97 4.34
N VAL A 69 -16.29 4.23 4.56
CA VAL A 69 -17.01 5.15 5.44
C VAL A 69 -18.02 5.92 4.63
N THR A 70 -19.29 5.71 4.95
CA THR A 70 -20.42 6.48 4.41
C THR A 70 -20.87 7.56 5.39
N PRO A 71 -21.54 8.63 4.93
CA PRO A 71 -22.14 9.64 5.81
C PRO A 71 -23.13 9.04 6.82
N ASP A 72 -23.89 8.03 6.39
CA ASP A 72 -24.85 7.33 7.24
C ASP A 72 -24.17 6.55 8.35
N LEU A 73 -23.05 5.90 8.06
CA LEU A 73 -22.23 5.22 9.05
C LEU A 73 -21.71 6.20 10.11
N LEU A 74 -21.24 7.38 9.69
CA LEU A 74 -20.77 8.41 10.62
C LEU A 74 -21.90 9.01 11.46
N ARG A 75 -23.10 9.13 10.90
CA ARG A 75 -24.29 9.56 11.66
C ARG A 75 -24.65 8.52 12.72
N ALA A 76 -24.80 7.26 12.32
CA ALA A 76 -25.09 6.16 13.24
C ALA A 76 -24.04 6.04 14.36
N ALA A 77 -22.75 6.19 14.03
CA ALA A 77 -21.69 6.21 15.02
C ALA A 77 -21.83 7.37 16.02
N ARG A 78 -22.15 8.59 15.54
CA ARG A 78 -22.36 9.76 16.42
C ARG A 78 -23.56 9.59 17.34
N ASP A 79 -24.61 8.91 16.90
CA ASP A 79 -25.80 8.65 17.71
C ASP A 79 -25.54 7.60 18.80
N MET A 80 -24.68 6.61 18.53
CA MET A 80 -24.34 5.54 19.48
C MET A 80 -23.26 5.93 20.50
N LEU A 81 -22.33 6.81 20.14
CA LEU A 81 -21.17 7.20 20.96
C LEU A 81 -21.51 7.76 22.36
N PRO A 82 -22.60 8.54 22.55
CA PRO A 82 -22.99 9.04 23.87
C PRO A 82 -23.46 7.94 24.83
N ASN A 83 -23.85 6.76 24.34
CA ASN A 83 -24.33 5.68 25.21
C ASN A 83 -23.15 5.03 25.97
N PRO A 84 -23.10 5.10 27.32
CA PRO A 84 -22.00 4.53 28.10
C PRO A 84 -21.92 2.99 28.01
N GLU A 85 -23.04 2.31 27.75
CA GLU A 85 -23.14 0.85 27.67
C GLU A 85 -22.34 0.26 26.50
N HIS A 86 -22.11 1.03 25.44
CA HIS A 86 -21.35 0.58 24.29
C HIS A 86 -19.93 1.11 24.32
N SER A 87 -18.94 0.22 24.25
CA SER A 87 -17.54 0.60 24.02
C SER A 87 -17.34 1.05 22.57
N VAL A 88 -16.35 1.92 22.33
CA VAL A 88 -15.99 2.35 20.96
C VAL A 88 -15.64 1.16 20.07
N THR A 89 -15.02 0.13 20.64
CA THR A 89 -14.70 -1.12 19.94
C THR A 89 -15.94 -1.93 19.59
N SER A 90 -16.94 -1.99 20.48
CA SER A 90 -18.23 -2.62 20.22
C SER A 90 -19.01 -1.90 19.12
N ILE A 91 -19.07 -0.56 19.17
CA ILE A 91 -19.71 0.27 18.14
C ILE A 91 -19.03 0.06 16.78
N ALA A 92 -17.70 0.09 16.74
CA ALA A 92 -16.94 -0.15 15.51
C ALA A 92 -17.25 -1.52 14.90
N LYS A 93 -17.29 -2.57 15.75
CA LYS A 93 -17.63 -3.93 15.32
C LYS A 93 -19.06 -4.03 14.77
N LEU A 94 -20.02 -3.37 15.42
CA LEU A 94 -21.42 -3.36 14.99
C LEU A 94 -21.60 -2.63 13.65
N LEU A 95 -20.82 -1.56 13.42
CA LEU A 95 -20.82 -0.80 12.18
C LEU A 95 -19.89 -1.37 11.10
N GLY A 96 -19.20 -2.50 11.37
CA GLY A 96 -18.33 -3.16 10.39
C GLY A 96 -17.05 -2.40 10.05
N VAL A 97 -16.59 -1.48 10.91
CA VAL A 97 -15.38 -0.68 10.70
C VAL A 97 -14.35 -0.90 11.81
N SER A 98 -13.11 -0.53 11.55
CA SER A 98 -12.09 -0.56 12.59
C SER A 98 -12.32 0.57 13.62
N PRO A 99 -11.94 0.41 14.90
CA PRO A 99 -11.98 1.50 15.86
C PRO A 99 -11.16 2.72 15.40
N GLY A 100 -10.03 2.49 14.72
CA GLY A 100 -9.20 3.54 14.12
C GLY A 100 -9.96 4.37 13.08
N THR A 101 -10.88 3.74 12.32
CA THR A 101 -11.77 4.44 11.39
C THR A 101 -12.65 5.45 12.13
N LEU A 102 -13.20 5.08 13.29
CA LEU A 102 -14.01 6.01 14.08
C LEU A 102 -13.17 7.17 14.65
N TYR A 103 -11.97 6.89 15.18
CA TYR A 103 -11.08 7.93 15.68
C TYR A 103 -10.62 8.90 14.57
N ASN A 104 -10.36 8.40 13.37
CA ASN A 104 -9.91 9.23 12.24
C ASN A 104 -11.04 10.11 11.67
N HIS A 105 -12.27 9.60 11.64
CA HIS A 105 -13.40 10.30 11.02
C HIS A 105 -14.29 11.07 12.00
N ILE A 106 -14.08 10.93 13.32
CA ILE A 106 -14.82 11.63 14.37
C ILE A 106 -13.82 12.28 15.34
N PRO A 107 -13.32 13.50 15.05
CA PRO A 107 -12.30 14.15 15.88
C PRO A 107 -12.78 14.43 17.31
N ASN A 108 -14.06 14.78 17.47
CA ASN A 108 -14.67 15.07 18.77
C ASN A 108 -15.22 13.82 19.48
N LEU A 109 -14.78 12.62 19.08
CA LEU A 109 -15.27 11.35 19.65
C LEU A 109 -15.09 11.31 21.17
N ARG A 110 -13.98 11.84 21.68
CA ARG A 110 -13.68 11.92 23.12
C ARG A 110 -14.68 12.81 23.86
N GLU A 111 -15.09 13.92 23.27
CA GLU A 111 -16.06 14.86 23.84
C GLU A 111 -17.47 14.27 23.84
N LEU A 112 -17.88 13.65 22.72
CA LEU A 112 -19.17 12.95 22.62
C LEU A 112 -19.34 11.86 23.68
N ARG A 113 -18.23 11.24 24.10
CA ARG A 113 -18.22 10.27 25.19
C ARG A 113 -18.14 10.91 26.57
N ALA A 114 -17.53 12.09 26.69
CA ALA A 114 -17.44 12.83 27.95
C ALA A 114 -18.77 13.51 28.33
N GLY A 115 -19.54 13.98 27.35
CA GLY A 115 -20.80 14.71 27.54
C GLY A 115 -21.93 13.92 28.20
N ARG A 116 -21.78 12.60 28.40
CA ARG A 116 -22.74 11.73 29.06
C ARG A 116 -22.11 10.83 30.12
N ARG A 117 -21.01 11.24 30.75
CA ARG A 117 -20.60 10.56 32.01
C ARG A 117 -21.74 10.76 33.01
N PRO A 118 -22.34 9.70 33.58
CA PRO A 118 -23.24 9.90 34.70
C PRO A 118 -22.46 10.62 35.80
N SER A 119 -23.07 11.64 36.40
CA SER A 119 -22.58 12.40 37.56
C SER A 119 -22.43 11.56 38.83
N ALA A 120 -22.30 10.23 38.71
CA ALA A 120 -22.31 9.26 39.80
C ALA A 120 -20.98 9.16 40.57
N LEU A 121 -20.05 10.12 40.39
CA LEU A 121 -18.81 10.21 41.18
C LEU A 121 -18.77 11.44 42.12
N GLU A 122 -19.87 12.19 42.28
CA GLU A 122 -19.97 13.29 43.27
C GLU A 122 -20.57 12.88 44.63
N THR A 123 -20.71 11.59 44.92
CA THR A 123 -21.07 11.13 46.28
C THR A 123 -19.81 10.59 46.97
N GLY A 124 -19.13 11.46 47.73
CA GLY A 124 -17.97 11.03 48.53
C GLY A 124 -17.12 12.16 49.12
N SER A 125 -17.71 13.29 49.48
CA SER A 125 -17.05 14.27 50.38
C SER A 125 -18.08 14.82 51.35
N ARG A 126 -18.18 14.18 52.50
CA ARG A 126 -18.39 14.72 53.86
C ARG A 126 -18.72 13.59 54.82
#